data_AF-A0A8T4T7A2-F1
#
_entry.id   AF-A0A8T4T7A2-F1
#
_cell.length_a   1.000
_cell.length_b   1.000
_cell.length_c   1.000
_cell.angle_alpha   90.00
_cell.angle_beta   90.00
_cell.angle_gamma   90.00
#
_symmetry.space_group_name_H-M   'P 1'
#
loop_
_entity.id
_entity.type
_entity.pdbx_description
1 polymer ?
#
loop_
_entity_poly.entity_id
_entity_poly.type
_entity_poly.pdbx_seq_one_letter_code
_entity_poly.pdbx_strand_id
1 'polypeptide(L)'
;MPKDYKTLSFFKRGQRRTAVLKALTEPKTPKEIATECQMSISNVSNALAELLEEEYVKCLNPEAHTYKYYALTSDGKRALKLLES
;
A
#
# COMPACT_ATOMS: atom_id res chain seq x y z
N MET A 1 -21.02 -11.79 -5.95
CA MET A 1 -19.82 -11.11 -6.46
C MET A 1 -18.72 -12.14 -6.61
N PRO A 2 -18.08 -12.30 -7.78
CA PRO A 2 -16.91 -13.15 -7.87
C PRO A 2 -15.85 -12.60 -6.89
N LYS A 3 -15.41 -13.44 -5.96
CA LYS A 3 -14.32 -13.08 -5.03
C LYS A 3 -13.07 -12.85 -5.87
N ASP A 4 -12.44 -11.69 -5.74
CA ASP A 4 -11.16 -11.41 -6.39
C ASP A 4 -10.04 -12.17 -5.68
N TYR A 5 -9.95 -13.47 -5.99
CA TYR A 5 -8.98 -14.38 -5.40
C TYR A 5 -7.53 -14.01 -5.77
N LYS A 6 -7.31 -13.26 -6.86
CA LYS A 6 -5.99 -12.77 -7.24
C LYS A 6 -5.53 -11.73 -6.22
N THR A 7 -6.36 -10.71 -5.95
CA THR A 7 -6.10 -9.68 -4.93
C THR A 7 -5.93 -10.30 -3.55
N LEU A 8 -6.83 -11.20 -3.13
CA LEU A 8 -6.74 -11.86 -1.83
C LEU A 8 -5.44 -12.65 -1.68
N SER A 9 -5.06 -13.42 -2.69
CA SER A 9 -3.83 -14.21 -2.65
C SER A 9 -2.59 -13.33 -2.66
N PHE A 10 -2.60 -12.21 -3.40
CA PHE A 10 -1.54 -11.23 -3.40
C PHE A 10 -1.31 -10.64 -2.00
N PHE A 11 -2.36 -10.15 -1.35
CA PHE A 11 -2.23 -9.56 -0.01
C PHE A 11 -1.95 -10.61 1.08
N LYS A 12 -2.59 -11.79 1.04
CA LYS A 12 -2.33 -12.87 2.02
C LYS A 12 -0.90 -13.41 1.97
N ARG A 13 -0.28 -13.51 0.80
CA ARG A 13 1.12 -13.97 0.66
C ARG A 13 2.14 -12.97 1.20
N GLY A 14 1.76 -11.70 1.39
CA GLY A 14 2.68 -10.65 1.81
C GLY A 14 2.10 -9.83 2.96
N GLN A 15 2.35 -10.25 4.19
CA GLN A 15 1.89 -9.52 5.39
C GLN A 15 2.32 -8.05 5.37
N ARG A 16 3.55 -7.77 4.90
CA ARG A 16 4.08 -6.42 4.70
C ARG A 16 3.25 -5.54 3.75
N ARG A 17 2.76 -6.10 2.63
CA ARG A 17 1.90 -5.37 1.68
C ARG A 17 0.56 -5.02 2.30
N THR A 18 0.00 -5.97 3.04
CA THR A 18 -1.27 -5.77 3.75
C THR A 18 -1.12 -4.69 4.83
N ALA A 19 -0.02 -4.70 5.58
CA ALA A 19 0.26 -3.69 6.60
C ALA A 19 0.39 -2.28 5.98
N VAL A 20 1.18 -2.14 4.91
CA VAL A 20 1.35 -0.86 4.20
C VAL A 20 0.03 -0.36 3.61
N LEU A 21 -0.77 -1.24 3.00
CA LEU A 21 -2.09 -0.88 2.46
C LEU A 21 -3.04 -0.38 3.57
N LYS A 22 -3.03 -1.05 4.73
CA LYS A 22 -3.85 -0.68 5.90
C LYS A 22 -3.40 0.63 6.55
N ALA A 23 -2.11 0.92 6.57
CA ALA A 23 -1.57 2.19 7.10
C ALA A 23 -1.91 3.39 6.21
N LEU A 24 -2.13 3.18 4.90
CA LEU A 24 -2.44 4.20 3.90
C LEU A 24 -3.93 4.62 3.90
N THR A 25 -4.55 4.77 5.07
CA THR A 25 -5.90 5.36 5.19
C THR A 25 -5.94 6.81 4.74
N GLU A 26 -4.84 7.53 4.95
CA GLU A 26 -4.58 8.89 4.50
C GLU A 26 -3.24 8.96 3.74
N PRO A 27 -2.98 10.02 2.95
CA PRO A 27 -1.72 10.16 2.26
C PRO A 27 -0.52 10.24 3.22
N LYS A 28 0.43 9.32 3.09
CA LYS A 28 1.60 9.22 3.98
C LYS A 28 2.89 9.05 3.20
N THR A 29 3.99 9.47 3.80
CA THR A 29 5.34 9.23 3.30
C THR A 29 5.84 7.84 3.69
N PRO A 30 6.83 7.27 2.97
CA PRO A 30 7.42 5.98 3.32
C PRO A 30 7.94 5.92 4.77
N LYS A 31 8.42 7.06 5.29
CA LYS A 31 8.94 7.17 6.66
C LYS A 31 7.81 7.08 7.68
N GLU A 32 6.69 7.77 7.46
CA GLU A 32 5.52 7.70 8.33
C GLU A 32 4.93 6.28 8.36
N ILE A 33 4.79 5.66 7.19
CA ILE A 33 4.32 4.27 7.07
C ILE A 33 5.27 3.31 7.80
N ALA A 34 6.59 3.50 7.68
CA ALA A 34 7.58 2.68 8.37
C ALA A 34 7.46 2.79 9.89
N THR A 35 7.24 4.00 10.42
CA THR A 35 7.02 4.22 11.84
C THR A 35 5.73 3.57 12.33
N GLU A 36 4.63 3.73 11.61
CA GLU A 36 3.33 3.17 11.98
C GLU A 36 3.29 1.63 11.92
N CYS A 37 3.87 1.05 10.87
CA CYS A 37 3.95 -0.39 10.69
C CYS A 37 5.08 -1.05 11.50
N GLN A 38 5.93 -0.27 12.18
CA GLN A 38 7.15 -0.73 12.86
C GLN A 38 8.05 -1.55 11.92
N MET A 39 8.24 -1.05 10.70
CA MET A 39 9.01 -1.70 9.64
C MET A 39 10.21 -0.85 9.23
N SER A 40 11.21 -1.48 8.61
CA SER A 40 12.28 -0.73 7.96
C SER A 40 11.75 0.05 6.74
N ILE A 41 12.33 1.22 6.48
CA ILE A 41 12.02 2.01 5.28
C ILE A 41 12.23 1.16 4.01
N SER A 42 13.25 0.31 3.97
CA SER A 42 13.51 -0.60 2.83
C SER A 42 12.34 -1.55 2.59
N ASN A 43 11.77 -2.16 3.64
CA ASN A 43 10.63 -3.06 3.49
C ASN A 43 9.37 -2.32 3.03
N VAL A 44 9.16 -1.09 3.51
CA VAL A 44 8.06 -0.22 3.08
C VAL A 44 8.24 0.19 1.63
N SER A 45 9.43 0.63 1.21
CA SER A 45 9.72 0.99 -0.18
C SER A 45 9.51 -0.18 -1.13
N ASN A 46 9.94 -1.39 -0.77
CA ASN A 46 9.70 -2.60 -1.56
C ASN A 46 8.21 -2.92 -1.66
N ALA A 47 7.47 -2.82 -0.55
CA ALA A 47 6.03 -3.04 -0.56
C ALA A 47 5.29 -1.96 -1.38
N LEU A 48 5.68 -0.69 -1.27
CA LEU A 48 5.13 0.40 -2.07
C LEU A 48 5.40 0.21 -3.56
N ALA A 49 6.58 -0.26 -3.94
CA ALA A 49 6.91 -0.55 -5.34
C ALA A 49 5.99 -1.64 -5.90
N GLU A 50 5.81 -2.75 -5.18
CA GLU A 50 4.89 -3.83 -5.58
C GLU A 50 3.43 -3.33 -5.67
N LEU A 51 3.01 -2.45 -4.75
CA LEU A 51 1.67 -1.88 -4.75
C LEU A 51 1.46 -0.84 -5.85
N LEU A 52 2.50 -0.12 -6.24
CA LEU A 52 2.47 0.81 -7.39
C LEU A 52 2.36 0.04 -8.70
N GLU A 53 3.11 -1.06 -8.84
CA GLU A 53 3.13 -1.91 -10.03
C GLU A 53 1.76 -2.54 -10.29
N GLU A 54 1.06 -2.95 -9.23
CA GLU A 54 -0.32 -3.48 -9.31
C GLU A 54 -1.39 -2.37 -9.15
N GLU A 55 -1.01 -1.09 -9.24
CA GLU A 55 -1.91 0.08 -9.23
C GLU A 55 -2.82 0.22 -7.99
N TYR A 56 -2.46 -0.38 -6.85
CA TYR A 56 -3.19 -0.24 -5.58
C TYR A 56 -2.88 1.08 -4.87
N VAL A 57 -1.71 1.65 -5.10
CA VAL A 57 -1.29 2.95 -4.55
C VAL A 57 -0.80 3.87 -5.67
N LYS A 58 -0.75 5.17 -5.39
CA LYS A 58 -0.17 6.18 -6.28
C LYS A 58 0.66 7.19 -5.51
N CYS A 59 1.70 7.71 -6.15
CA CYS A 59 2.45 8.86 -5.66
C CYS A 59 1.68 10.15 -5.99
N LEU A 60 1.46 11.02 -5.02
CA LEU A 60 0.75 12.29 -5.20
C LEU A 60 1.66 13.42 -5.70
N ASN A 61 2.96 13.34 -5.40
CA ASN A 61 3.97 14.34 -5.75
C ASN A 61 5.20 13.67 -6.37
N PRO A 62 5.09 13.13 -7.60
CA PRO A 62 6.19 12.43 -8.27
C PRO A 62 7.43 13.32 -8.48
N GLU A 63 7.22 14.62 -8.70
CA GLU A 63 8.28 15.63 -8.90
C GLU A 63 9.14 15.89 -7.66
N ALA A 64 8.66 15.50 -6.46
CA ALA A 64 9.38 15.78 -5.23
C ALA A 64 10.57 14.82 -5.07
N HIS A 65 11.77 15.37 -4.87
CA HIS A 65 12.96 14.57 -4.54
C HIS A 65 12.88 13.93 -3.15
N THR A 66 12.24 14.60 -2.19
CA THR A 66 12.06 14.16 -0.80
C THR A 66 10.60 14.37 -0.37
N TYR A 67 10.14 13.65 0.66
CA TYR A 67 8.75 13.72 1.16
C TYR A 67 7.71 13.32 0.12
N LYS A 68 7.95 12.21 -0.59
CA LYS A 68 6.95 11.62 -1.48
C LYS A 68 5.77 11.08 -0.67
N TYR A 69 4.56 11.53 -0.99
CA TYR A 69 3.32 11.10 -0.39
C TYR A 69 2.65 10.05 -1.28
N TYR A 70 2.23 8.96 -0.66
CA TYR A 70 1.54 7.87 -1.30
C TYR A 70 0.10 7.83 -0.82
N ALA A 71 -0.84 7.48 -1.69
CA ALA A 71 -2.25 7.33 -1.36
C ALA A 71 -2.86 6.12 -2.07
N LEU A 72 -3.93 5.56 -1.50
CA LEU A 72 -4.69 4.47 -2.12
C LEU A 72 -5.41 4.95 -3.39
N THR A 73 -5.36 4.12 -4.43
CA THR A 73 -6.22 4.26 -5.61
C THR A 73 -7.63 3.76 -5.33
N SER A 74 -8.54 3.86 -6.30
CA SER A 74 -9.84 3.17 -6.24
C SER A 74 -9.69 1.67 -5.98
N ASP A 75 -8.64 1.07 -6.54
CA ASP A 75 -8.40 -0.37 -6.51
C ASP A 75 -7.81 -0.77 -5.17
N GLY A 76 -6.89 0.03 -4.64
CA GLY A 76 -6.40 -0.11 -3.26
C GLY A 76 -7.52 -0.02 -2.24
N LYS A 77 -8.45 0.92 -2.40
CA LYS A 77 -9.62 1.05 -1.51
C LYS A 77 -10.56 -0.17 -1.60
N ARG A 78 -10.76 -0.71 -2.80
CA ARG A 78 -11.55 -1.95 -3.00
C ARG A 78 -10.86 -3.15 -2.35
N ALA A 79 -9.55 -3.28 -2.54
CA ALA A 79 -8.75 -4.33 -1.93
C ALA A 79 -8.77 -4.25 -0.40
N LEU A 80 -8.65 -3.05 0.18
CA LEU A 80 -8.73 -2.84 1.62
C LEU A 80 -10.07 -3.34 2.18
N LYS A 81 -11.19 -2.92 1.57
CA LYS A 81 -12.53 -3.40 1.96
C LYS A 81 -12.68 -4.92 1.86
N LEU A 82 -12.08 -5.54 0.84
CA LEU A 82 -12.11 -7.00 0.66
C LEU A 82 -11.30 -7.74 1.74
N LEU A 83 -10.27 -7.12 2.29
CA LEU A 83 -9.43 -7.68 3.36
C LEU A 83 -10.04 -7.50 4.76
N GLU A 84 -10.97 -6.56 4.91
CA GLU A 84 -11.71 -6.30 6.15
C GLU A 84 -13.06 -7.06 6.22
N SER A 85 -13.50 -7.65 5.10
CA SER A 85 -14.71 -8.48 4.99
C SER A 85 -14.45 -9.95 5.28
#